data_AF-A0AAV4FZE0-F1
#
_entry.id   AF-A0AAV4FZE0-F1
#
_cell.length_a   1.000
_cell.length_b   1.000
_cell.length_c   1.000
_cell.angle_alpha   90.00
_cell.angle_beta   90.00
_cell.angle_gamma   90.00
#
_symmetry.space_group_name_H-M   'P 1'
#
loop_
_entity.id
_entity.type
_entity.pdbx_description
1 polymer ?
#
loop_
_entity_poly.entity_id
_entity_poly.type
_entity_poly.pdbx_seq_one_letter_code
_entity_poly.pdbx_strand_id
1 'polypeptide(L)'
;ALKLYRSKLSAFEQTEIPDFPEIYFLGLEAKKIEGVPGGAQNNGYDDENGSYIKVLHDHLVYRYEMLEVLGKGSFGQVVKCYDHKTDSMMAVKIIRNKKRFHHQALVEVKILDALRRKDKDNQYNIIHMIEYFYFRNHLCITFELMGMNLYELIKKNNFQGFSIALIRRFAFSLLQCLKVLHREKIIHCDLKPVGVIAVAVKIVVVVVVVVIVVVIVA
;
A
#
# COMPACT_ATOMS: atom_id res chain seq x y z
N ALA A 1 -12.95 23.69 6.01
CA ALA A 1 -12.15 23.71 4.76
C ALA A 1 -12.75 24.62 3.68
N LEU A 2 -13.96 24.34 3.14
CA LEU A 2 -14.55 25.11 2.03
C LEU A 2 -14.58 26.63 2.27
N LYS A 3 -15.00 27.10 3.45
CA LYS A 3 -15.07 28.55 3.75
C LYS A 3 -13.72 29.27 3.60
N LEU A 4 -12.61 28.58 3.85
CA LEU A 4 -11.26 29.17 3.91
C LEU A 4 -10.44 28.94 2.64
N TYR A 5 -10.64 27.79 1.97
CA TYR A 5 -9.75 27.33 0.91
C TYR A 5 -10.45 27.05 -0.43
N ARG A 6 -11.74 27.45 -0.60
CA ARG A 6 -12.52 27.14 -1.81
C ARG A 6 -11.81 27.44 -3.13
N SER A 7 -11.17 28.60 -3.22
CA SER A 7 -10.49 29.05 -4.45
C SER A 7 -9.21 28.26 -4.77
N LYS A 8 -8.71 27.45 -3.83
CA LYS A 8 -7.54 26.60 -3.98
C LYS A 8 -7.89 25.11 -4.16
N LEU A 9 -9.17 24.76 -4.13
CA LEU A 9 -9.67 23.40 -4.35
C LEU A 9 -10.20 23.26 -5.78
N SER A 10 -9.99 22.10 -6.40
CA SER A 10 -10.58 21.82 -7.71
C SER A 10 -12.10 21.82 -7.64
N ALA A 11 -12.77 22.01 -8.79
CA ALA A 11 -14.24 21.96 -8.83
C ALA A 11 -14.78 20.62 -8.30
N PHE A 12 -14.07 19.52 -8.58
CA PHE A 12 -14.39 18.19 -8.07
C PHE A 12 -14.27 18.12 -6.55
N GLU A 13 -13.16 18.59 -5.98
CA GLU A 13 -12.94 18.61 -4.52
C GLU A 13 -13.99 19.43 -3.79
N GLN A 14 -14.45 20.53 -4.38
CA GLN A 14 -15.52 21.34 -3.78
C GLN A 14 -16.83 20.56 -3.58
N THR A 15 -17.08 19.55 -4.42
CA THR A 15 -18.24 18.65 -4.33
C THR A 15 -17.96 17.38 -3.51
N GLU A 16 -16.72 16.90 -3.49
CA GLU A 16 -16.29 15.68 -2.77
C GLU A 16 -16.04 15.93 -1.28
N ILE A 17 -15.47 17.08 -0.92
CA ILE A 17 -15.03 17.37 0.47
C ILE A 17 -16.16 17.34 1.52
N PRO A 18 -17.45 17.66 1.24
CA PRO A 18 -18.51 17.53 2.23
C PRO A 18 -18.75 16.10 2.72
N ASP A 19 -18.36 15.09 1.94
CA ASP A 19 -18.49 13.67 2.32
C ASP A 19 -17.45 13.25 3.38
N PHE A 20 -16.48 14.11 3.69
CA PHE A 20 -15.40 13.86 4.64
C PHE A 20 -15.60 14.70 5.92
N PRO A 21 -16.02 14.08 7.04
CA PRO A 21 -16.32 14.81 8.27
C PRO A 21 -15.07 15.40 8.94
N GLU A 22 -13.92 14.76 8.74
CA GLU A 22 -12.63 15.17 9.29
C GLU A 22 -11.66 15.48 8.15
N ILE A 23 -11.05 16.65 8.20
CA ILE A 23 -10.11 17.15 7.18
C ILE A 23 -8.79 17.47 7.88
N TYR A 24 -7.73 16.77 7.50
CA TYR A 24 -6.39 16.93 8.07
C TYR A 24 -5.41 17.56 7.07
N PHE A 25 -5.54 17.24 5.78
CA PHE A 25 -4.64 17.71 4.73
C PHE A 25 -5.37 17.97 3.41
N LEU A 26 -5.05 19.09 2.76
CA LEU A 26 -5.72 19.53 1.51
C LEU A 26 -4.82 19.48 0.26
N GLY A 27 -3.50 19.34 0.40
CA GLY A 27 -2.59 19.36 -0.75
C GLY A 27 -2.65 20.66 -1.58
N LEU A 28 -2.75 21.83 -0.94
CA LEU A 28 -3.04 23.11 -1.60
C LEU A 28 -1.99 23.55 -2.64
N GLU A 29 -0.75 23.10 -2.47
CA GLU A 29 0.37 23.44 -3.37
C GLU A 29 0.61 22.38 -4.46
N ALA A 30 -0.18 21.30 -4.44
CA ALA A 30 -0.07 20.23 -5.43
C ALA A 30 -0.67 20.67 -6.78
N LYS A 31 -0.06 20.19 -7.87
CA LYS A 31 -0.60 20.36 -9.24
C LYS A 31 -1.72 19.35 -9.49
N LYS A 32 -2.89 19.61 -8.90
CA LYS A 32 -4.04 18.71 -8.88
C LYS A 32 -4.57 18.39 -10.27
N ILE A 33 -5.23 17.24 -10.37
CA ILE A 33 -6.01 16.87 -11.55
C ILE A 33 -7.36 17.59 -11.48
N GLU A 34 -7.73 18.24 -12.58
CA GLU A 34 -9.06 18.85 -12.74
C GLU A 34 -10.08 17.77 -13.11
N GLY A 35 -10.59 17.08 -12.10
CA GLY A 35 -11.55 16.02 -12.29
C GLY A 35 -12.90 16.52 -12.83
N VAL A 36 -13.47 15.82 -13.81
CA VAL A 36 -14.76 16.16 -14.42
C VAL A 36 -15.81 15.11 -14.04
N PRO A 37 -16.81 15.43 -13.20
CA PRO A 37 -17.84 14.47 -12.80
C PRO A 37 -18.54 13.80 -14.00
N GLY A 38 -18.60 12.47 -14.01
CA GLY A 38 -19.14 11.68 -15.11
C GLY A 38 -18.21 11.57 -16.33
N GLY A 39 -17.01 12.16 -16.26
CA GLY A 39 -16.01 12.09 -17.32
C GLY A 39 -15.42 10.68 -17.50
N ALA A 40 -14.80 10.46 -18.66
CA ALA A 40 -14.09 9.22 -18.96
C ALA A 40 -12.97 8.95 -17.94
N GLN A 41 -12.54 7.68 -17.86
CA GLN A 41 -11.40 7.26 -17.01
C GLN A 41 -11.53 7.76 -15.56
N ASN A 42 -12.68 7.45 -14.93
CA ASN A 42 -12.95 7.81 -13.54
C ASN A 42 -12.84 9.32 -13.29
N ASN A 43 -13.59 10.12 -14.05
CA ASN A 43 -13.55 11.58 -13.96
C ASN A 43 -12.18 12.20 -14.29
N GLY A 44 -11.30 11.46 -14.99
CA GLY A 44 -9.93 11.88 -15.29
C GLY A 44 -8.88 11.49 -14.23
N TYR A 45 -9.26 10.78 -13.17
CA TYR A 45 -8.33 10.34 -12.12
C TYR A 45 -7.60 9.03 -12.44
N ASP A 46 -8.04 8.27 -13.45
CA ASP A 46 -7.42 7.01 -13.83
C ASP A 46 -6.65 7.13 -15.14
N ASP A 47 -5.58 6.35 -15.27
CA ASP A 47 -4.99 6.07 -16.59
C ASP A 47 -5.85 5.09 -17.40
N GLU A 48 -5.47 4.82 -18.64
CA GLU A 48 -6.14 3.86 -19.53
C GLU A 48 -6.27 2.43 -18.93
N ASN A 49 -5.37 2.07 -18.02
CA ASN A 49 -5.35 0.78 -17.35
C ASN A 49 -6.20 0.76 -16.07
N GLY A 50 -6.81 1.87 -15.67
CA GLY A 50 -7.56 2.02 -14.42
C GLY A 50 -6.67 2.23 -13.19
N SER A 51 -5.41 2.63 -13.38
CA SER A 51 -4.50 2.95 -12.27
C SER A 51 -4.67 4.42 -11.89
N TYR A 52 -4.75 4.71 -10.59
CA TYR A 52 -4.88 6.10 -10.12
C TYR A 52 -3.68 6.96 -10.57
N ILE A 53 -3.95 8.13 -11.15
CA ILE A 53 -2.92 9.08 -11.54
C ILE A 53 -2.47 9.84 -10.29
N LYS A 54 -1.35 9.42 -9.71
CA LYS A 54 -0.79 10.11 -8.53
C LYS A 54 -0.31 11.53 -8.87
N VAL A 55 -0.53 12.43 -7.91
CA VAL A 55 0.06 13.75 -7.85
C VAL A 55 0.80 13.83 -6.52
N LEU A 56 2.12 14.05 -6.56
CA LEU A 56 2.89 14.19 -5.32
C LEU A 56 2.47 15.48 -4.59
N HIS A 57 2.50 15.42 -3.26
CA HIS A 57 1.99 16.42 -2.32
C HIS A 57 0.48 16.67 -2.36
N ASP A 58 -0.27 15.87 -3.14
CA ASP A 58 -1.72 15.85 -3.09
C ASP A 58 -2.23 14.88 -2.01
N HIS A 59 -3.52 14.98 -1.69
CA HIS A 59 -4.13 14.21 -0.62
C HIS A 59 -4.76 12.89 -1.11
N LEU A 60 -4.84 11.92 -0.21
CA LEU A 60 -5.83 10.85 -0.22
C LEU A 60 -6.77 11.06 0.97
N VAL A 61 -8.09 10.99 0.73
CA VAL A 61 -9.15 11.13 1.75
C VAL A 61 -8.94 12.31 2.72
N TYR A 62 -8.42 13.42 2.21
CA TYR A 62 -8.10 14.62 2.97
C TYR A 62 -7.28 14.37 4.25
N ARG A 63 -6.43 13.34 4.26
CA ARG A 63 -5.62 12.91 5.41
C ARG A 63 -4.18 12.59 5.05
N TYR A 64 -3.99 11.76 4.03
CA TYR A 64 -2.67 11.26 3.67
C TYR A 64 -2.05 12.14 2.58
N GLU A 65 -0.88 12.69 2.82
CA GLU A 65 -0.08 13.38 1.80
C GLU A 65 0.79 12.38 1.05
N MET A 66 0.66 12.31 -0.28
CA MET A 66 1.49 11.43 -1.11
C MET A 66 2.88 12.02 -1.33
N LEU A 67 3.94 11.33 -0.89
CA LEU A 67 5.31 11.85 -0.95
C LEU A 67 6.15 11.21 -2.05
N GLU A 68 6.07 9.88 -2.17
CA GLU A 68 6.96 9.10 -3.04
C GLU A 68 6.26 7.85 -3.54
N VAL A 69 6.60 7.38 -4.74
CA VAL A 69 6.14 6.08 -5.22
C VAL A 69 7.13 5.01 -4.81
N LEU A 70 6.70 4.08 -3.96
CA LEU A 70 7.52 2.97 -3.47
C LEU A 70 7.54 1.78 -4.43
N GLY A 71 6.45 1.57 -5.18
CA GLY A 71 6.35 0.46 -6.12
C GLY A 71 5.13 0.55 -7.04
N LYS A 72 5.22 -0.11 -8.19
CA LYS A 72 4.14 -0.24 -9.18
C LYS A 72 4.09 -1.67 -9.71
N GLY A 73 2.90 -2.17 -9.96
CA GLY A 73 2.70 -3.48 -10.55
C GLY A 73 1.29 -3.67 -11.13
N SER A 74 0.97 -4.90 -11.51
CA SER A 74 -0.31 -5.26 -12.13
C SER A 74 -1.52 -4.91 -11.24
N PHE A 75 -1.37 -5.04 -9.92
CA PHE A 75 -2.43 -4.78 -8.93
C PHE A 75 -2.68 -3.28 -8.65
N GLY A 76 -1.76 -2.41 -9.03
CA GLY A 76 -1.80 -0.98 -8.72
C GLY A 76 -0.44 -0.46 -8.28
N GLN A 77 -0.43 0.42 -7.28
CA GLN A 77 0.79 1.10 -6.83
C GLN A 77 0.83 1.23 -5.32
N VAL A 78 2.04 1.34 -4.79
CA VAL A 78 2.30 1.63 -3.39
C VAL A 78 3.01 2.97 -3.31
N VAL A 79 2.47 3.87 -2.50
CA VAL A 79 3.04 5.20 -2.26
C VAL A 79 3.41 5.34 -0.79
N LYS A 80 4.50 6.05 -0.53
CA LYS A 80 4.84 6.56 0.78
C LYS A 80 3.96 7.78 1.03
N CYS A 81 3.28 7.78 2.15
CA CYS A 81 2.47 8.92 2.57
C CYS A 81 2.87 9.40 3.96
N TYR A 82 2.61 10.68 4.22
CA TYR A 82 2.55 11.22 5.58
C TYR A 82 1.10 11.28 6.04
N ASP A 83 0.79 10.66 7.17
CA ASP A 83 -0.53 10.70 7.79
C ASP A 83 -0.63 11.91 8.72
N HIS A 84 -1.36 12.95 8.28
CA HIS A 84 -1.56 14.18 9.04
C HIS A 84 -2.50 14.03 10.25
N LYS A 85 -3.14 12.87 10.44
CA LYS A 85 -3.94 12.58 11.65
C LYS A 85 -3.06 12.06 12.79
N THR A 86 -2.05 11.26 12.47
CA THR A 86 -1.22 10.53 13.45
C THR A 86 0.25 10.96 13.44
N ASP A 87 0.60 11.93 12.61
CA ASP A 87 1.96 12.46 12.41
C ASP A 87 3.01 11.38 12.08
N SER A 88 2.62 10.39 11.27
CA SER A 88 3.46 9.21 10.99
C SER A 88 3.63 8.92 9.50
N MET A 89 4.80 8.37 9.16
CA MET A 89 5.10 7.87 7.81
C MET A 89 4.47 6.49 7.57
N MET A 90 3.83 6.33 6.43
CA MET A 90 3.00 5.15 6.11
C MET A 90 3.24 4.71 4.66
N ALA A 91 2.88 3.46 4.36
CA ALA A 91 2.74 2.97 2.99
C ALA A 91 1.25 2.78 2.65
N VAL A 92 0.81 3.32 1.51
CA VAL A 92 -0.57 3.19 1.02
C VAL A 92 -0.56 2.45 -0.31
N LYS A 93 -1.19 1.27 -0.33
CA LYS A 93 -1.42 0.48 -1.55
C LYS A 93 -2.73 0.94 -2.18
N ILE A 94 -2.66 1.54 -3.36
CA ILE A 94 -3.80 1.99 -4.15
C ILE A 94 -4.10 0.92 -5.21
N ILE A 95 -5.22 0.23 -5.05
CA ILE A 95 -5.64 -0.88 -5.92
C ILE A 95 -6.21 -0.32 -7.21
N ARG A 96 -5.83 -0.91 -8.35
CA ARG A 96 -6.34 -0.56 -9.67
C ARG A 96 -7.88 -0.68 -9.71
N ASN A 97 -8.54 0.32 -10.30
CA ASN A 97 -10.00 0.41 -10.44
C ASN A 97 -10.51 -0.55 -11.54
N LYS A 98 -10.38 -1.85 -11.30
CA LYS A 98 -10.98 -2.91 -12.10
C LYS A 98 -11.55 -3.98 -11.17
N LYS A 99 -12.74 -4.49 -11.50
CA LYS A 99 -13.49 -5.47 -10.70
C LYS A 99 -12.66 -6.68 -10.25
N ARG A 100 -11.80 -7.22 -11.14
CA ARG A 100 -10.91 -8.35 -10.82
C ARG A 100 -9.96 -8.02 -9.66
N PHE A 101 -9.24 -6.90 -9.75
CA PHE A 101 -8.26 -6.50 -8.74
C PHE A 101 -8.95 -6.09 -7.43
N HIS A 102 -10.10 -5.42 -7.52
CA HIS A 102 -10.92 -5.08 -6.37
C HIS A 102 -11.35 -6.32 -5.58
N HIS A 103 -11.88 -7.34 -6.26
CA HIS A 103 -12.30 -8.59 -5.61
C HIS A 103 -11.11 -9.30 -4.93
N GLN A 104 -9.96 -9.36 -5.59
CA GLN A 104 -8.74 -9.95 -5.01
C GLN A 104 -8.27 -9.16 -3.78
N ALA A 105 -8.28 -7.83 -3.85
CA ALA A 105 -7.88 -7.00 -2.72
C ALA A 105 -8.82 -7.12 -1.51
N LEU A 106 -10.13 -7.38 -1.72
CA LEU A 106 -11.04 -7.69 -0.62
C LEU A 106 -10.73 -9.03 0.05
N VAL A 107 -10.25 -10.02 -0.70
CA VAL A 107 -9.75 -11.28 -0.12
C VAL A 107 -8.49 -11.02 0.70
N GLU A 108 -7.57 -10.21 0.18
CA GLU A 108 -6.35 -9.80 0.89
C GLU A 108 -6.66 -9.09 2.21
N VAL A 109 -7.57 -8.11 2.21
CA VAL A 109 -8.03 -7.40 3.43
C VAL A 109 -8.59 -8.37 4.47
N LYS A 110 -9.44 -9.31 4.06
CA LYS A 110 -10.03 -10.31 4.99
C LYS A 110 -8.96 -11.19 5.63
N ILE A 111 -7.93 -11.55 4.87
CA ILE A 111 -6.86 -12.41 5.38
C ILE A 111 -5.92 -11.62 6.30
N LEU A 112 -5.55 -10.41 5.93
CA LEU A 112 -4.73 -9.53 6.77
C LEU A 112 -5.42 -9.23 8.10
N ASP A 113 -6.73 -8.99 8.09
CA ASP A 113 -7.52 -8.80 9.31
C ASP A 113 -7.54 -10.07 10.19
N ALA A 114 -7.73 -11.24 9.59
CA ALA A 114 -7.68 -12.52 10.30
C ALA A 114 -6.30 -12.78 10.93
N LEU A 115 -5.22 -12.53 10.18
CA LEU A 115 -3.84 -12.70 10.65
C LEU A 115 -3.48 -11.71 11.76
N ARG A 116 -3.89 -10.44 11.66
CA ARG A 116 -3.65 -9.43 12.69
C ARG A 116 -4.25 -9.84 14.04
N ARG A 117 -5.44 -10.46 14.04
CA ARG A 117 -6.07 -10.98 15.27
C ARG A 117 -5.29 -12.13 15.91
N LYS A 118 -4.48 -12.85 15.14
CA LYS A 118 -3.65 -13.98 15.58
C LYS A 118 -2.22 -13.58 15.94
N ASP A 119 -1.73 -12.45 15.44
CA ASP A 119 -0.37 -11.95 15.63
C ASP A 119 -0.32 -10.71 16.55
N LYS A 120 -1.03 -10.77 17.69
CA LYS A 120 -1.12 -9.64 18.63
C LYS A 120 0.22 -9.19 19.19
N ASP A 121 1.15 -10.13 19.36
CA ASP A 121 2.48 -9.88 19.92
C ASP A 121 3.55 -9.62 18.85
N ASN A 122 3.14 -9.50 17.57
CA ASN A 122 4.03 -9.29 16.42
C ASN A 122 5.19 -10.30 16.34
N GLN A 123 4.88 -11.59 16.52
CA GLN A 123 5.85 -12.68 16.59
C GLN A 123 5.99 -13.44 15.27
N TYR A 124 5.00 -13.33 14.37
CA TYR A 124 4.99 -14.11 13.13
C TYR A 124 5.64 -13.40 11.95
N ASN A 125 6.20 -12.21 12.15
CA ASN A 125 6.88 -11.43 11.11
C ASN A 125 5.98 -11.21 9.86
N ILE A 126 4.71 -10.90 10.07
CA ILE A 126 3.74 -10.61 9.01
C ILE A 126 3.46 -9.11 9.01
N ILE A 127 3.36 -8.51 7.83
CA ILE A 127 2.94 -7.12 7.72
C ILE A 127 1.51 -6.94 8.27
N HIS A 128 1.30 -5.90 9.07
CA HIS A 128 -0.03 -5.60 9.59
C HIS A 128 -0.68 -4.47 8.78
N MET A 129 -1.87 -4.74 8.25
CA MET A 129 -2.75 -3.69 7.73
C MET A 129 -3.22 -2.83 8.90
N ILE A 130 -3.14 -1.51 8.73
CA ILE A 130 -3.59 -0.54 9.75
C ILE A 130 -5.08 -0.26 9.56
N GLU A 131 -5.46 0.24 8.38
CA GLU A 131 -6.85 0.47 7.94
C GLU A 131 -6.96 0.33 6.41
N TYR A 132 -8.19 0.29 5.90
CA TYR A 132 -8.49 0.39 4.47
C TYR A 132 -9.65 1.37 4.24
N PHE A 133 -9.68 2.02 3.09
CA PHE A 133 -10.71 2.99 2.72
C PHE A 133 -10.91 3.03 1.21
N TYR A 134 -12.00 3.66 0.78
CA TYR A 134 -12.22 3.97 -0.63
C TYR A 134 -11.95 5.43 -0.90
N PHE A 135 -11.24 5.72 -2.00
CA PHE A 135 -11.00 7.07 -2.46
C PHE A 135 -11.06 7.12 -3.97
N ARG A 136 -11.94 7.97 -4.51
CA ARG A 136 -12.12 8.14 -5.97
C ARG A 136 -12.19 6.80 -6.70
N ASN A 137 -13.05 5.88 -6.25
CA ASN A 137 -13.26 4.51 -6.79
C ASN A 137 -12.09 3.51 -6.65
N HIS A 138 -11.01 3.87 -5.96
CA HIS A 138 -9.94 2.93 -5.60
C HIS A 138 -10.12 2.41 -4.18
N LEU A 139 -9.91 1.11 -3.99
CA LEU A 139 -9.64 0.56 -2.66
C LEU A 139 -8.19 0.90 -2.29
N CYS A 140 -8.00 1.53 -1.13
CA CYS A 140 -6.71 1.87 -0.57
C CYS A 140 -6.49 1.10 0.72
N ILE A 141 -5.29 0.54 0.90
CA ILE A 141 -4.92 -0.22 2.09
C ILE A 141 -3.65 0.40 2.68
N THR A 142 -3.69 0.71 3.98
CA THR A 142 -2.58 1.36 4.69
C THR A 142 -1.77 0.34 5.49
N PHE A 143 -0.46 0.55 5.52
CA PHE A 143 0.51 -0.27 6.23
C PHE A 143 1.55 0.63 6.91
N GLU A 144 2.20 0.09 7.94
CA GLU A 144 3.41 0.70 8.47
C GLU A 144 4.48 0.78 7.37
N LEU A 145 5.22 1.90 7.33
CA LEU A 145 6.31 2.05 6.38
C LEU A 145 7.50 1.19 6.80
N MET A 146 7.76 0.15 6.01
CA MET A 146 8.85 -0.79 6.26
C MET A 146 10.13 -0.42 5.49
N GLY A 147 11.21 -1.15 5.76
CA GLY A 147 12.50 -1.01 5.07
C GLY A 147 12.51 -1.55 3.63
N MET A 148 13.72 -1.71 3.09
CA MET A 148 13.89 -2.24 1.73
C MET A 148 13.55 -3.73 1.63
N ASN A 149 13.06 -4.16 0.47
CA ASN A 149 12.83 -5.58 0.20
C ASN A 149 14.17 -6.35 0.07
N LEU A 150 14.11 -7.67 0.20
CA LEU A 150 15.29 -8.54 0.19
C LEU A 150 16.03 -8.50 -1.15
N TYR A 151 15.32 -8.27 -2.27
CA TYR A 151 15.97 -8.10 -3.58
C TYR A 151 16.84 -6.85 -3.62
N GLU A 152 16.31 -5.71 -3.15
CA GLU A 152 17.08 -4.47 -3.04
C GLU A 152 18.26 -4.61 -2.08
N LEU A 153 18.11 -5.39 -1.00
CA LEU A 153 19.23 -5.69 -0.09
C LEU A 153 20.32 -6.52 -0.79
N ILE A 154 19.94 -7.53 -1.58
CA ILE A 154 20.88 -8.35 -2.38
C ILE A 154 21.62 -7.47 -3.39
N LYS A 155 20.88 -6.59 -4.08
CA LYS A 155 21.43 -5.64 -5.06
C LYS A 155 22.39 -4.65 -4.42
N LYS A 156 22.03 -4.08 -3.27
CA LYS A 156 22.90 -3.18 -2.48
C LYS A 156 24.19 -3.87 -2.02
N ASN A 157 24.14 -5.17 -1.81
CA ASN A 157 25.30 -6.01 -1.52
C ASN A 157 26.03 -6.49 -2.78
N ASN A 158 25.78 -5.87 -3.94
CA ASN A 158 26.42 -6.19 -5.23
C ASN A 158 26.35 -7.69 -5.58
N PHE A 159 25.26 -8.37 -5.20
CA PHE A 159 25.02 -9.79 -5.44
C PHE A 159 26.12 -10.74 -4.89
N GLN A 160 26.92 -10.29 -3.93
CA GLN A 160 28.02 -11.09 -3.34
C GLN A 160 27.56 -12.22 -2.40
N GLY A 161 26.23 -12.37 -2.22
CA GLY A 161 25.66 -13.28 -1.24
C GLY A 161 25.83 -12.80 0.21
N PHE A 162 25.19 -13.51 1.14
CA PHE A 162 25.23 -13.18 2.56
C PHE A 162 25.92 -14.27 3.37
N SER A 163 26.40 -13.93 4.57
CA SER A 163 26.93 -14.93 5.48
C SER A 163 25.87 -15.98 5.84
N ILE A 164 26.29 -17.23 6.02
CA ILE A 164 25.38 -18.34 6.40
C ILE A 164 24.62 -18.02 7.71
N ALA A 165 25.26 -17.28 8.62
CA ALA A 165 24.63 -16.82 9.85
C ALA A 165 23.45 -15.88 9.57
N LEU A 166 23.58 -14.94 8.63
CA LEU A 166 22.50 -14.04 8.23
C LEU A 166 21.38 -14.79 7.49
N ILE A 167 21.74 -15.68 6.55
CA ILE A 167 20.78 -16.53 5.83
C ILE A 167 19.95 -17.36 6.81
N ARG A 168 20.58 -17.95 7.83
CA ARG A 168 19.89 -18.71 8.89
C ARG A 168 18.88 -17.86 9.65
N ARG A 169 19.20 -16.59 9.95
CA ARG A 169 18.27 -15.65 10.62
C ARG A 169 17.09 -15.27 9.73
N PHE A 170 17.35 -15.06 8.44
CA PHE A 170 16.32 -14.81 7.44
C PHE A 170 15.38 -16.01 7.28
N ALA A 171 15.94 -17.21 7.14
CA ALA A 171 15.18 -18.45 7.06
C ALA A 171 14.32 -18.67 8.31
N PHE A 172 14.87 -18.45 9.51
CA PHE A 172 14.11 -18.55 10.75
C PHE A 172 12.92 -17.57 10.78
N SER A 173 13.15 -16.31 10.42
CA SER A 173 12.09 -15.28 10.40
C SER A 173 10.98 -15.64 9.40
N LEU A 174 11.38 -16.12 8.22
CA LEU A 174 10.46 -16.58 7.18
C LEU A 174 9.63 -17.79 7.64
N LEU A 175 10.26 -18.75 8.33
CA LEU A 175 9.58 -19.93 8.87
C LEU A 175 8.56 -19.56 9.95
N GLN A 176 8.77 -18.50 10.73
CA GLN A 176 7.73 -18.02 11.67
C GLN A 176 6.47 -17.57 10.94
N CYS A 177 6.61 -16.83 9.84
CA CYS A 177 5.47 -16.45 9.00
C CYS A 177 4.80 -17.69 8.39
N LEU A 178 5.58 -18.58 7.76
CA LEU A 178 5.03 -19.79 7.13
C LEU A 178 4.31 -20.71 8.13
N LYS A 179 4.78 -20.77 9.38
CA LYS A 179 4.15 -21.55 10.45
C LYS A 179 2.73 -21.09 10.73
N VAL A 180 2.47 -19.78 10.82
CA VAL A 180 1.11 -19.28 11.08
C VAL A 180 0.23 -19.39 9.83
N LEU A 181 0.77 -19.14 8.63
CA LEU A 181 0.04 -19.35 7.38
C LEU A 181 -0.43 -20.81 7.24
N HIS A 182 0.45 -21.77 7.54
CA HIS A 182 0.12 -23.19 7.51
C HIS A 182 -0.98 -23.54 8.54
N ARG A 183 -0.89 -23.03 9.77
CA ARG A 183 -1.91 -23.25 10.82
C ARG A 183 -3.28 -22.71 10.43
N GLU A 184 -3.31 -21.56 9.78
CA GLU A 184 -4.55 -20.91 9.32
C GLU A 184 -4.98 -21.39 7.92
N LYS A 185 -4.31 -22.40 7.35
CA LYS A 185 -4.59 -22.98 6.01
C LYS A 185 -4.55 -21.94 4.89
N ILE A 186 -3.65 -20.95 5.03
CA ILE A 186 -3.41 -19.90 4.04
C ILE A 186 -2.18 -20.27 3.21
N ILE A 187 -2.31 -20.15 1.89
CA ILE A 187 -1.20 -20.30 0.94
C ILE A 187 -0.88 -18.90 0.40
N HIS A 188 0.37 -18.46 0.53
CA HIS A 188 0.80 -17.14 0.04
C HIS A 188 0.83 -17.04 -1.50
N CYS A 189 1.22 -18.11 -2.19
CA CYS A 189 1.29 -18.23 -3.65
C CYS A 189 2.30 -17.34 -4.42
N ASP A 190 3.01 -16.41 -3.77
CA ASP A 190 3.97 -15.50 -4.42
C ASP A 190 5.15 -15.13 -3.50
N LEU A 191 5.67 -16.12 -2.78
CA LEU A 191 6.80 -15.91 -1.88
C LEU A 191 8.10 -15.79 -2.69
N LYS A 192 8.62 -14.57 -2.79
CA LYS A 192 9.84 -14.21 -3.52
C LYS A 192 10.57 -13.05 -2.84
N PRO A 193 11.86 -12.77 -3.12
CA PRO A 193 12.61 -11.73 -2.43
C PRO A 193 11.98 -10.32 -2.44
N VAL A 194 11.21 -9.98 -3.48
CA VAL A 194 10.50 -8.68 -3.53
C VAL A 194 9.26 -8.61 -2.63
N GLY A 195 8.70 -9.75 -2.20
CA GLY A 195 7.58 -9.83 -1.22
C GLY A 195 8.05 -9.98 0.23
N VAL A 196 9.35 -9.86 0.46
CA VAL A 196 10.01 -10.10 1.73
C VAL A 196 10.81 -8.84 2.11
N ILE A 197 10.43 -8.17 3.19
CA ILE A 197 11.04 -6.90 3.61
C ILE A 197 12.09 -7.14 4.68
N ALA A 198 13.28 -6.56 4.50
CA ALA A 198 14.35 -6.59 5.50
C ALA A 198 14.19 -5.43 6.49
N VAL A 199 14.12 -5.77 7.78
CA VAL A 199 14.07 -4.81 8.90
C VAL A 199 15.27 -5.08 9.79
N ALA A 200 16.32 -4.28 9.61
CA ALA A 200 17.63 -4.46 10.25
C ALA A 200 18.18 -5.89 10.05
N VAL A 201 18.12 -6.71 11.10
CA VAL A 201 18.61 -8.11 11.13
C VAL A 201 17.49 -9.14 11.16
N LYS A 202 16.24 -8.70 10.94
CA LYS A 202 15.03 -9.50 10.80
C LYS A 202 14.45 -9.31 9.40
N ILE A 203 13.53 -10.19 9.05
CA ILE A 203 12.72 -10.08 7.84
C ILE A 203 11.24 -10.09 8.26
N VAL A 204 10.45 -9.27 7.58
CA VAL A 204 8.99 -9.23 7.63
C VAL A 204 8.45 -9.68 6.27
N VAL A 205 7.51 -10.60 6.26
CA VAL A 205 6.87 -11.09 5.04
C VAL A 205 5.63 -10.25 4.75
N VAL A 206 5.56 -9.71 3.54
CA VAL A 206 4.36 -9.03 3.06
C VAL A 206 3.41 -10.09 2.56
N VAL A 207 2.44 -10.47 3.40
CA VAL A 207 1.44 -11.46 3.02
C VAL A 207 0.44 -10.81 2.06
N VAL A 208 0.76 -10.82 0.78
CA VAL A 208 -0.20 -10.57 -0.29
C VAL A 208 -0.82 -11.91 -0.63
N VAL A 209 -1.98 -12.24 -0.05
CA VAL A 209 -2.69 -13.44 -0.47
C VAL A 209 -3.46 -13.13 -1.74
N VAL A 210 -3.10 -13.77 -2.85
CA VAL A 210 -3.99 -14.54 -3.76
C VAL A 210 -3.14 -15.08 -4.93
N VAL A 211 -3.04 -16.41 -4.98
CA VAL A 211 -3.24 -17.27 -6.17
C VAL A 211 -2.91 -16.65 -7.55
N ILE A 212 -1.80 -17.11 -8.13
CA ILE A 212 -1.42 -17.12 -9.56
C ILE A 212 -1.62 -15.78 -10.32
N VAL A 213 -0.52 -15.04 -10.53
CA VAL A 213 0.11 -14.68 -11.82
C VAL A 213 1.11 -13.52 -11.58
N VAL A 214 2.41 -13.85 -11.67
CA VAL A 214 3.48 -13.16 -12.43
C VAL A 214 3.61 -11.63 -12.32
N VAL A 215 4.72 -11.20 -11.68
CA VAL A 215 5.58 -10.01 -11.96
C VAL A 215 4.91 -8.64 -11.72
N ILE A 216 5.55 -7.68 -11.01
CA ILE A 216 6.56 -6.75 -11.52
C ILE A 216 7.34 -6.14 -10.33
N VAL A 217 8.65 -6.35 -10.31
CA VAL A 217 9.61 -5.27 -10.61
C VAL A 217 10.50 -5.83 -11.72
N ALA A 218 10.63 -5.08 -12.82
CA ALA A 218 11.59 -5.33 -13.89
C ALA A 218 12.99 -4.90 -13.47
#